data_AF-A0A6L5Y7N1-F1
#
_entry.id   AF-A0A6L5Y7N1-F1
#
_cell.length_a   1.000
_cell.length_b   1.000
_cell.length_c   1.000
_cell.angle_alpha   90.00
_cell.angle_beta   90.00
_cell.angle_gamma   90.00
#
_symmetry.space_group_name_H-M   'P 1'
#
loop_
_entity.id
_entity.type
_entity.pdbx_description
1 polymer ?
#
loop_
_entity_poly.entity_id
_entity_poly.type
_entity_poly.pdbx_seq_one_letter_code
_entity_poly.pdbx_strand_id
1 'polypeptide(L)' 'MDYKEMSPEFVDCPLCDEKIYCGECVENSDTSEGTINEGHLPEKYKEKANWRDICKNCKWHNY' A
#
# COMPACT_ATOMS: atom_id res chain seq x y z
N MET A 1 6.52 16.97 -21.05
CA MET A 1 5.95 15.68 -20.62
C MET A 1 5.14 15.98 -19.38
N ASP A 2 3.82 16.00 -19.51
CA ASP A 2 2.91 16.25 -18.41
C ASP A 2 2.93 15.03 -17.49
N TYR A 3 3.68 15.13 -16.39
CA TYR A 3 3.85 14.09 -15.36
C TYR A 3 2.55 13.74 -14.60
N LYS A 4 1.39 14.30 -14.99
CA LYS A 4 0.13 14.20 -14.26
C LYS A 4 -0.69 12.94 -14.56
N GLU A 5 -0.31 12.11 -15.53
CA GLU A 5 -1.17 11.03 -16.03
C GLU A 5 -0.57 9.62 -15.92
N MET A 6 0.36 9.34 -14.99
CA MET A 6 0.97 8.00 -14.90
C MET A 6 0.55 7.16 -13.68
N SER A 7 0.04 7.75 -12.61
CA SER A 7 -0.48 7.00 -11.46
C SER A 7 -1.50 7.83 -10.67
N PRO A 8 -2.57 7.21 -10.12
CA PRO A 8 -3.50 7.93 -9.27
C PRO A 8 -2.77 8.49 -8.04
N GLU A 9 -3.00 9.77 -7.70
CA GLU A 9 -2.42 10.38 -6.49
C GLU A 9 -2.86 9.66 -5.21
N PHE A 10 -4.07 9.08 -5.23
CA PHE A 10 -4.64 8.34 -4.11
C PHE A 10 -5.28 7.02 -4.59
N VAL A 11 -5.13 5.96 -3.78
CA VAL A 11 -5.70 4.63 -4.05
C VAL A 11 -6.51 4.13 -2.87
N ASP A 12 -7.58 3.37 -3.14
CA ASP A 12 -8.35 2.69 -2.10
C ASP A 12 -7.55 1.50 -1.56
N CYS A 13 -7.20 1.54 -0.27
CA CYS A 13 -6.40 0.53 0.40
C CYS A 13 -7.26 -0.42 1.24
N PRO A 14 -7.24 -1.74 0.97
CA PRO A 14 -8.00 -2.72 1.75
C PRO A 14 -7.42 -2.99 3.14
N LEU A 15 -6.26 -2.42 3.50
CA LEU A 15 -5.67 -2.61 4.84
C LEU A 15 -6.41 -1.77 5.89
N CYS A 16 -6.73 -0.53 5.55
CA CYS A 16 -7.43 0.42 6.43
C CYS A 16 -8.84 0.81 5.93
N ASP A 17 -9.27 0.27 4.77
CA ASP A 17 -10.57 0.58 4.14
C ASP A 17 -10.75 2.09 3.84
N GLU A 18 -9.64 2.80 3.57
CA GLU A 18 -9.59 4.23 3.26
C GLU A 18 -8.79 4.51 1.98
N LYS A 19 -8.93 5.73 1.45
CA LYS A 19 -8.03 6.24 0.42
C LYS A 19 -6.73 6.72 1.03
N ILE A 20 -5.62 6.19 0.52
CA ILE A 20 -4.27 6.54 0.95
C ILE A 20 -3.48 7.14 -0.21
N TYR A 21 -2.44 7.89 0.11
CA TYR A 21 -1.54 8.42 -0.90
C TYR A 21 -0.81 7.25 -1.61
N CYS A 22 -0.56 7.36 -2.92
CA CYS A 22 0.08 6.28 -3.67
C CYS A 22 1.46 5.90 -3.11
N GLY A 23 2.21 6.86 -2.54
CA GLY A 23 3.47 6.58 -1.84
C GLY A 23 3.29 5.65 -0.64
N GLU A 24 2.23 5.84 0.15
CA GLU A 24 1.92 4.94 1.28
C GLU A 24 1.56 3.53 0.77
N CYS A 25 0.90 3.42 -0.39
CA CYS A 25 0.60 2.12 -1.00
C CYS A 25 1.89 1.39 -1.42
N VAL A 26 2.86 2.10 -2.00
CA VAL A 26 4.17 1.53 -2.37
C VAL A 26 4.90 1.02 -1.13
N GLU A 27 4.95 1.82 -0.06
CA GLU A 27 5.56 1.41 1.21
C GLU A 27 4.88 0.17 1.81
N ASN A 28 3.54 0.11 1.77
CA ASN A 28 2.78 -1.06 2.21
C ASN A 28 3.10 -2.31 1.37
N SER A 29 3.16 -2.16 0.05
CA SER A 29 3.53 -3.25 -0.88
C SER A 29 4.95 -3.75 -0.63
N ASP A 30 5.94 -2.86 -0.58
CA ASP A 30 7.34 -3.21 -0.29
C ASP A 30 7.48 -3.91 1.07
N THR A 31 6.73 -3.47 2.08
CA THR A 31 6.77 -4.10 3.40
C THR A 31 6.12 -5.47 3.39
N SER A 32 5.03 -5.64 2.65
CA SER A 32 4.34 -6.93 2.52
C SER A 32 5.21 -7.96 1.79
N GLU A 33 6.04 -7.53 0.84
CA GLU A 33 7.06 -8.34 0.15
C GLU A 33 8.32 -8.59 1.00
N GLY A 34 8.51 -7.81 2.07
CA GLY A 34 9.69 -7.90 2.93
C GLY A 34 10.91 -7.15 2.38
N THR A 35 10.71 -6.27 1.39
CA THR A 35 11.73 -5.36 0.84
C THR A 35 12.15 -4.33 1.89
N ILE A 36 11.19 -3.83 2.68
CA ILE A 36 11.44 -2.87 3.77
C ILE A 36 10.88 -3.40 5.11
N ASN A 37 11.41 -2.87 6.21
CA ASN A 37 11.06 -3.29 7.57
C ASN A 37 9.67 -2.76 8.00
N GLU A 38 8.86 -3.63 8.61
CA GLU A 38 7.49 -3.32 9.05
C GLU A 38 7.37 -2.28 10.18
N GLY A 39 8.47 -1.94 10.83
CA GLY A 39 8.55 -0.89 11.85
C GLY A 39 8.26 0.51 11.29
N HIS A 40 8.39 0.71 9.98
CA HIS A 40 8.04 1.97 9.32
C HIS A 40 6.55 2.09 9.01
N LEU A 41 5.80 0.98 8.98
CA LEU A 41 4.36 1.03 8.73
C LEU A 41 3.60 1.54 9.96
N PRO A 42 2.71 2.53 9.79
CA PRO A 42 1.67 2.85 10.77
C PRO A 42 0.87 1.63 11.19
N GLU A 43 0.43 1.59 12.46
CA GLU A 43 -0.36 0.47 12.99
C GLU A 43 -1.67 0.25 12.25
N LYS A 44 -2.29 1.31 11.71
CA LYS A 44 -3.53 1.23 10.89
C LYS A 44 -3.44 0.24 9.71
N TYR A 45 -2.24 0.02 9.17
CA TYR A 45 -2.02 -0.90 8.05
C TYR A 45 -1.79 -2.35 8.50
N LYS A 46 -1.55 -2.55 9.80
CA LYS A 46 -1.23 -3.83 10.44
C LYS A 46 -2.34 -4.34 11.35
N GLU A 47 -3.45 -3.61 11.50
CA GLU A 47 -4.59 -4.00 12.34
C GLU A 47 -5.17 -5.37 11.96
N LYS A 48 -5.18 -5.70 10.66
CA LYS A 48 -5.64 -6.99 10.16
C LYS A 48 -4.52 -8.02 10.30
N ALA A 49 -4.76 -9.13 11.01
CA ALA A 49 -3.74 -10.16 11.24
C ALA A 49 -3.15 -10.74 9.93
N ASN A 50 -3.93 -10.76 8.85
CA ASN A 50 -3.53 -11.20 7.51
C ASN A 50 -3.24 -10.03 6.55
N TRP A 51 -2.85 -8.86 7.06
CA TRP A 51 -2.59 -7.66 6.24
C TRP A 51 -1.58 -7.91 5.11
N ARG A 52 -0.56 -8.73 5.34
CA ARG A 52 0.45 -9.08 4.32
C ARG A 52 -0.19 -9.75 3.11
N ASP A 53 -1.02 -10.76 3.35
CA ASP A 53 -1.75 -11.46 2.30
C ASP A 53 -2.77 -10.56 1.60
N ILE A 54 -3.45 -9.69 2.35
CA ILE A 54 -4.38 -8.70 1.78
C ILE A 54 -3.65 -7.76 0.81
N CYS A 55 -2.48 -7.25 1.21
CA CYS A 55 -1.68 -6.34 0.38
C CYS A 55 -1.18 -7.05 -0.88
N LYS A 56 -0.60 -8.25 -0.75
CA LYS A 56 -0.09 -9.05 -1.88
C LYS A 56 -1.15 -9.38 -2.93
N ASN A 57 -2.39 -9.60 -2.50
CA ASN A 57 -3.53 -9.88 -3.39
C ASN A 57 -4.28 -8.62 -3.83
N CYS A 58 -3.80 -7.43 -3.46
CA CYS A 58 -4.43 -6.17 -3.84
C CYS A 58 -4.22 -5.86 -5.33
N LYS A 59 -5.25 -5.31 -5.99
CA LYS A 59 -5.17 -4.87 -7.39
C LYS A 59 -4.09 -3.82 -7.66
N TRP A 60 -3.66 -3.10 -6.62
CA TRP A 60 -2.65 -2.04 -6.71
C TRP A 60 -1.22 -2.52 -6.47
N HIS A 61 -1.01 -3.78 -6.06
CA HIS A 61 0.29 -4.29 -5.61
C HIS A 61 1.37 -4.32 -6.71
N ASN A 62 0.98 -4.26 -7.98
CA ASN A 62 1.89 -4.25 -9.13
C ASN A 62 1.58 -3.09 -10.10
N TYR A 63 0.94 -2.03 -9.63
CA TYR A 63 0.59 -0.86 -10.44
C TYR A 63 1.69 0.20 -10.43
#